data_AF-A0A1A8D3B3-F1
#
_entry.id   AF-A0A1A8D3B3-F1
#
_cell.length_a   1.000
_cell.length_b   1.000
_cell.length_c   1.000
_cell.angle_alpha   90.00
_cell.angle_beta   90.00
_cell.angle_gamma   90.00
#
_symmetry.space_group_name_H-M   'P 1'
#
loop_
_entity.id
_entity.type
_entity.pdbx_description
1 polymer ?
#
loop_
_entity_poly.entity_id
_entity_poly.type
_entity_poly.pdbx_seq_one_letter_code
_entity_poly.pdbx_strand_id
1 'polypeptide(L)'
;ETVSVIKDGSPILRDMAFSLDRNFLYVMSERQVTQVPIESCEQYGTCGECLSSGDPHCGWCVLHNICSRRNRCERADEPYRFAASIDCCVKVIAHPDSIAVSAHSVPLLLEVNNVPDLSAGITCSFGQQAQAEGHVNGNRVMCLSPAGKEVPRIPEGQDWASVELRLNSNETGQTVASTEVKFYNCSTHKMCLSCVNSTFRCHWCKYRNLCTHDPSSCSFQEGRVNASEDCPQLLNSGEILLPAGEVRPITLRARNLPQPQSGQRGYECVLHIQGVSHRVTALRFNSSSVQCQNSSYLYEGMRISELPVDFSVVWNGNFIIDNPENIQVHLYKCAAQRDSCGMCLKADRKFQCGWCSGEGRCTLRHHCPLINPYTTRWLNLSSKSVKCTNPRITEVTPVAGPPEGGTRVTIYGTNLGLTFSDMVDNVEVAGVRCAPVEDGYIIAEQIVCEMAEAPAESRPGPVQLCVGECKPELKTRSSQLYSFVTPTVTGLSPSRGPESGGTKVTIMGENLGAGSSVNVQFG
;
A
#
# COMPACT_ATOMS: atom_id res chain seq x y z
N GLU A 1 -47.80 9.90 -8.37
CA GLU A 1 -47.73 9.12 -7.12
C GLU A 1 -48.74 7.98 -7.15
N THR A 2 -48.48 6.89 -6.42
CA THR A 2 -49.43 5.75 -6.29
C THR A 2 -49.63 5.46 -4.81
N VAL A 3 -50.87 5.56 -4.32
CA VAL A 3 -51.19 5.41 -2.89
C VAL A 3 -51.98 4.13 -2.66
N SER A 4 -51.62 3.36 -1.61
CA SER A 4 -52.37 2.17 -1.20
C SER A 4 -53.59 2.57 -0.37
N VAL A 5 -54.76 2.60 -1.01
CA VAL A 5 -56.02 3.06 -0.40
C VAL A 5 -56.76 1.96 0.37
N ILE A 6 -56.72 0.72 -0.12
CA ILE A 6 -57.48 -0.41 0.42
C ILE A 6 -56.51 -1.46 0.95
N LYS A 7 -56.52 -1.69 2.27
CA LYS A 7 -55.53 -2.53 2.96
C LYS A 7 -55.69 -4.03 2.69
N ASP A 8 -56.89 -4.48 2.31
CA ASP A 8 -57.20 -5.88 2.02
C ASP A 8 -56.93 -6.28 0.56
N GLY A 9 -56.43 -5.34 -0.26
CA GLY A 9 -56.09 -5.59 -1.67
C GLY A 9 -57.29 -5.66 -2.62
N SER A 10 -58.51 -5.36 -2.16
CA SER A 10 -59.70 -5.38 -3.00
C SER A 10 -59.61 -4.34 -4.14
N PRO A 11 -60.14 -4.64 -5.34
CA PRO A 11 -60.13 -3.70 -6.45
C PRO A 11 -61.02 -2.48 -6.18
N ILE A 12 -60.60 -1.33 -6.70
CA ILE A 12 -61.36 -0.07 -6.64
C ILE A 12 -62.51 -0.11 -7.64
N LEU A 13 -63.72 0.24 -7.20
CA LEU A 13 -64.90 0.34 -8.06
C LEU A 13 -64.88 1.62 -8.92
N ARG A 14 -65.67 1.65 -9.99
CA ARG A 14 -65.72 2.78 -10.94
C ARG A 14 -66.26 4.06 -10.31
N ASP A 15 -67.12 3.94 -9.31
CA ASP A 15 -67.77 5.08 -8.67
C ASP A 15 -66.80 5.74 -7.68
N MET A 16 -66.29 6.90 -8.08
CA MET A 16 -65.45 7.76 -7.26
C MET A 16 -66.00 9.18 -7.34
N ALA A 17 -66.01 9.87 -6.20
CA ALA A 17 -66.56 11.22 -6.11
C ALA A 17 -65.66 12.14 -5.29
N PHE A 18 -65.49 13.38 -5.75
CA PHE A 18 -64.80 14.41 -4.99
C PHE A 18 -65.70 14.95 -3.88
N SER A 19 -65.10 15.37 -2.78
CA SER A 19 -65.77 16.19 -1.77
C SER A 19 -66.19 17.56 -2.36
N LEU A 20 -67.15 18.23 -1.71
CA LEU A 20 -67.68 19.53 -2.16
C LEU A 20 -66.60 20.60 -2.28
N ASP A 21 -65.62 20.58 -1.37
CA ASP A 21 -64.46 21.47 -1.32
C ASP A 21 -63.30 20.99 -2.19
N ARG A 22 -63.42 19.83 -2.84
CA ARG A 22 -62.36 19.19 -3.65
C ARG A 22 -61.03 19.06 -2.91
N ASN A 23 -61.09 18.72 -1.62
CA ASN A 23 -59.90 18.35 -0.84
C ASN A 23 -59.72 16.83 -0.74
N PHE A 24 -60.80 16.07 -0.91
CA PHE A 24 -60.78 14.62 -0.80
C PHE A 24 -61.45 13.95 -2.00
N LEU A 25 -60.98 12.74 -2.31
CA LEU A 25 -61.60 11.79 -3.22
C LEU A 25 -62.13 10.62 -2.39
N TYR A 26 -63.43 10.38 -2.47
CA TYR A 26 -64.04 9.18 -1.91
C TYR A 26 -63.88 8.04 -2.90
N VAL A 27 -63.18 7.00 -2.47
CA VAL A 27 -62.91 5.78 -3.24
C VAL A 27 -63.56 4.61 -2.52
N MET A 28 -64.19 3.70 -3.26
CA MET A 28 -64.89 2.57 -2.65
C MET A 28 -64.49 1.22 -3.24
N SER A 29 -64.54 0.20 -2.40
CA SER A 29 -64.49 -1.23 -2.73
C SER A 29 -65.83 -1.88 -2.41
N GLU A 30 -65.95 -3.19 -2.63
CA GLU A 30 -67.15 -3.94 -2.21
C GLU A 30 -67.42 -3.89 -0.70
N ARG A 31 -66.39 -3.61 0.12
CA ARG A 31 -66.46 -3.75 1.59
C ARG A 31 -66.12 -2.48 2.36
N GLN A 32 -65.62 -1.43 1.70
CA GLN A 32 -65.17 -0.23 2.37
C GLN A 32 -65.28 1.01 1.48
N VAL A 33 -65.59 2.15 2.08
CA VAL A 33 -65.38 3.47 1.50
C VAL A 33 -64.22 4.13 2.24
N THR A 34 -63.24 4.63 1.51
CA THR A 34 -62.07 5.32 2.05
C THR A 34 -62.02 6.74 1.51
N GLN A 35 -61.87 7.70 2.41
CA GLN A 35 -61.63 9.09 2.06
C GLN A 35 -60.12 9.29 1.83
N VAL A 36 -59.72 9.65 0.61
CA VAL A 36 -58.32 9.85 0.23
C VAL A 36 -58.09 11.35 0.03
N PRO A 37 -57.11 11.98 0.70
CA PRO A 37 -56.76 13.36 0.43
C PRO A 37 -56.21 13.48 -1.01
N ILE A 38 -56.61 14.52 -1.73
CA ILE A 38 -56.16 14.73 -3.12
C ILE A 38 -54.66 15.05 -3.15
N GLU A 39 -54.19 15.76 -2.13
CA GLU A 39 -52.80 16.12 -1.94
C GLU A 39 -52.26 15.53 -0.64
N SER A 40 -51.04 15.01 -0.70
CA SER A 40 -50.26 14.56 0.46
C SER A 40 -48.88 15.22 0.48
N CYS A 41 -48.80 16.49 0.09
CA CYS A 41 -47.55 17.23 -0.06
C CYS A 41 -46.66 17.21 1.20
N GLU A 42 -47.27 17.16 2.39
CA GLU A 42 -46.56 17.14 3.68
C GLU A 42 -45.62 15.93 3.85
N GLN A 43 -45.73 14.91 3.00
CA GLN A 43 -44.82 13.76 3.00
C GLN A 43 -43.42 14.09 2.47
N TYR A 44 -43.25 15.18 1.71
CA TYR A 44 -41.97 15.59 1.16
C TYR A 44 -41.23 16.49 2.15
N GLY A 45 -40.08 16.02 2.65
CA GLY A 45 -39.34 16.69 3.73
C GLY A 45 -38.38 17.79 3.27
N THR A 46 -38.12 17.89 1.96
CA THR A 46 -37.19 18.88 1.40
C THR A 46 -37.78 19.58 0.18
N CYS A 47 -37.31 20.79 -0.10
CA CYS A 47 -37.71 21.55 -1.31
C CYS A 47 -37.44 20.75 -2.59
N GLY A 48 -36.31 20.02 -2.63
CA GLY A 48 -35.92 19.19 -3.76
C GLY A 48 -36.92 18.07 -4.03
N GLU A 49 -37.29 17.30 -3.01
CA GLU A 49 -38.28 16.22 -3.12
C GLU A 49 -39.67 16.75 -3.46
N CYS A 50 -40.09 17.84 -2.80
CA CYS A 50 -41.40 18.46 -3.00
C CYS A 50 -41.63 18.85 -4.46
N LEU A 51 -40.64 19.53 -5.06
CA LEU A 51 -40.76 20.09 -6.41
C LEU A 51 -40.33 19.12 -7.52
N SER A 52 -39.66 18.01 -7.18
CA SER A 52 -39.37 16.91 -8.12
C SER A 52 -40.45 15.81 -8.13
N SER A 53 -41.41 15.85 -7.19
CA SER A 53 -42.55 14.93 -7.14
C SER A 53 -43.41 14.93 -8.41
N GLY A 54 -43.45 16.08 -9.10
CA GLY A 54 -44.31 16.31 -10.25
C GLY A 54 -45.79 16.48 -9.90
N ASP A 55 -46.16 16.53 -8.62
CA ASP A 55 -47.53 16.82 -8.19
C ASP A 55 -47.82 18.33 -8.33
N PRO A 56 -48.76 18.74 -9.20
CA PRO A 56 -49.06 20.15 -9.43
C PRO A 56 -49.65 20.88 -8.21
N HIS A 57 -50.12 20.16 -7.18
CA HIS A 57 -50.64 20.77 -5.96
C HIS A 57 -49.53 21.17 -4.98
N CYS A 58 -48.33 20.62 -5.13
CA CYS A 58 -47.26 20.77 -4.16
C CYS A 58 -46.30 21.90 -4.53
N GLY A 59 -46.03 22.76 -3.54
CA GLY A 59 -44.93 23.70 -3.60
C GLY A 59 -44.33 23.92 -2.23
N TRP A 60 -43.18 24.59 -2.19
CA TRP A 60 -42.38 24.71 -0.98
C TRP A 60 -42.63 26.05 -0.29
N CYS A 61 -43.12 26.01 0.95
CA CYS A 61 -43.30 27.19 1.79
C CYS A 61 -41.98 27.51 2.50
N VAL A 62 -41.23 28.46 1.96
CA VAL A 62 -39.80 28.66 2.25
C VAL A 62 -39.52 28.89 3.73
N LEU A 63 -40.21 29.83 4.36
CA LEU A 63 -39.96 30.17 5.77
C LEU A 63 -40.58 29.20 6.77
N HIS A 64 -41.50 28.34 6.34
CA HIS A 64 -42.14 27.33 7.20
C HIS A 64 -41.49 25.96 7.09
N ASN A 65 -40.57 25.77 6.14
CA ASN A 65 -39.86 24.50 5.91
C ASN A 65 -40.81 23.31 5.64
N ILE A 66 -41.91 23.54 4.92
CA ILE A 66 -42.93 22.53 4.62
C ILE A 66 -43.32 22.53 3.14
N CYS A 67 -43.60 21.35 2.62
CA CYS A 67 -44.22 21.17 1.30
C CYS A 67 -45.74 21.19 1.44
N SER A 68 -46.42 22.14 0.80
CA SER A 68 -47.86 22.33 0.95
C SER A 68 -48.48 23.00 -0.29
N ARG A 69 -49.80 23.13 -0.31
CA ARG A 69 -50.50 23.94 -1.32
C ARG A 69 -50.23 25.42 -1.09
N ARG A 70 -50.26 26.22 -2.15
CA ARG A 70 -50.08 27.69 -2.10
C ARG A 70 -50.99 28.35 -1.06
N ASN A 71 -52.25 27.94 -0.95
CA ASN A 71 -53.21 28.52 -0.01
C ASN A 71 -53.00 28.11 1.45
N ARG A 72 -52.20 27.08 1.73
CA ARG A 72 -51.81 26.67 3.10
C ARG A 72 -50.50 27.29 3.56
N CYS A 73 -49.76 27.93 2.66
CA CYS A 73 -48.55 28.67 3.00
C CYS A 73 -48.91 30.12 3.35
N GLU A 74 -48.62 30.53 4.58
CA GLU A 74 -48.86 31.90 5.02
C GLU A 74 -48.00 32.88 4.21
N ARG A 75 -48.62 33.98 3.74
CA ARG A 75 -47.98 35.02 2.91
C ARG A 75 -47.37 34.51 1.60
N ALA A 76 -47.91 33.44 1.02
CA ALA A 76 -47.41 32.86 -0.23
C ALA A 76 -47.39 33.81 -1.45
N ASP A 77 -48.11 34.93 -1.39
CA ASP A 77 -48.16 35.96 -2.43
C ASP A 77 -46.95 36.93 -2.39
N GLU A 78 -46.18 36.93 -1.30
CA GLU A 78 -44.96 37.72 -1.19
C GLU A 78 -43.81 37.10 -2.03
N PRO A 79 -42.88 37.93 -2.54
CA PRO A 79 -41.79 37.46 -3.38
C PRO A 79 -40.92 36.43 -2.65
N TYR A 80 -40.63 35.31 -3.31
CA TYR A 80 -39.81 34.20 -2.82
C TYR A 80 -40.33 33.46 -1.56
N ARG A 81 -41.55 33.75 -1.06
CA ARG A 81 -42.11 32.99 0.06
C ARG A 81 -42.60 31.59 -0.31
N PHE A 82 -43.02 31.40 -1.56
CA PHE A 82 -43.49 30.11 -2.06
C PHE A 82 -42.76 29.73 -3.35
N ALA A 83 -42.00 28.64 -3.31
CA ALA A 83 -41.29 28.12 -4.47
C ALA A 83 -42.15 27.09 -5.21
N ALA A 84 -42.36 27.31 -6.50
CA ALA A 84 -43.14 26.44 -7.38
C ALA A 84 -42.28 25.72 -8.44
N SER A 85 -41.01 26.09 -8.57
CA SER A 85 -40.02 25.45 -9.44
C SER A 85 -38.78 25.09 -8.64
N ILE A 86 -38.13 23.99 -9.01
CA ILE A 86 -36.90 23.50 -8.38
C ILE A 86 -35.79 24.57 -8.34
N ASP A 87 -35.74 25.45 -9.35
CA ASP A 87 -34.76 26.55 -9.43
C ASP A 87 -35.00 27.64 -8.39
N CYS A 88 -36.20 27.70 -7.80
CA CYS A 88 -36.57 28.62 -6.72
C CYS A 88 -36.30 28.05 -5.33
N CYS A 89 -35.74 26.85 -5.20
CA CYS A 89 -35.30 26.36 -3.89
C CYS A 89 -34.16 27.23 -3.36
N VAL A 90 -34.16 27.42 -2.03
CA VAL A 90 -33.15 28.22 -1.34
C VAL A 90 -31.79 27.53 -1.46
N LYS A 91 -30.75 28.31 -1.80
CA LYS A 91 -29.36 27.83 -1.85
C LYS A 91 -28.51 28.71 -0.94
N VAL A 92 -27.74 28.08 -0.06
CA VAL A 92 -26.85 28.76 0.89
C VAL A 92 -25.41 28.37 0.61
N ILE A 93 -24.56 29.36 0.42
CA ILE A 93 -23.12 29.19 0.25
C ILE A 93 -22.41 29.90 1.39
N ALA A 94 -21.58 29.16 2.12
CA ALA A 94 -20.79 29.70 3.22
C ALA A 94 -19.39 30.11 2.76
N HIS A 95 -18.95 31.30 3.17
CA HIS A 95 -17.60 31.81 2.95
C HIS A 95 -16.98 32.30 4.27
N PRO A 96 -15.92 31.67 4.79
CA PRO A 96 -15.30 30.43 4.31
C PRO A 96 -16.20 29.19 4.57
N ASP A 97 -16.01 28.14 3.78
CA ASP A 97 -16.68 26.83 3.93
C ASP A 97 -15.96 25.89 4.93
N SER A 98 -14.77 26.31 5.36
CA SER A 98 -13.88 25.56 6.23
C SER A 98 -13.19 26.46 7.23
N ILE A 99 -13.13 26.02 8.49
CA ILE A 99 -12.66 26.81 9.64
C ILE A 99 -11.73 25.95 10.50
N ALA A 100 -10.59 26.52 10.91
CA ALA A 100 -9.70 25.84 11.85
C ALA A 100 -10.32 25.83 13.26
N VAL A 101 -10.30 24.70 13.96
CA VAL A 101 -10.84 24.58 15.32
C VAL A 101 -10.16 25.50 16.35
N SER A 102 -8.94 25.96 16.07
CA SER A 102 -8.21 26.92 16.92
C SER A 102 -8.43 28.38 16.53
N ALA A 103 -9.18 28.65 15.46
CA ALA A 103 -9.63 29.99 15.13
C ALA A 103 -10.84 30.35 16.01
N HIS A 104 -10.91 31.60 16.45
CA HIS A 104 -11.94 32.07 17.38
C HIS A 104 -12.84 33.09 16.68
N SER A 105 -14.16 32.91 16.78
CA SER A 105 -15.16 33.87 16.32
C SER A 105 -14.93 34.36 14.88
N VAL A 106 -14.58 33.43 13.98
CA VAL A 106 -14.41 33.73 12.55
C VAL A 106 -15.75 34.20 11.99
N PRO A 107 -15.82 35.34 11.30
CA PRO A 107 -17.03 35.78 10.62
C PRO A 107 -17.25 34.95 9.35
N LEU A 108 -18.37 34.22 9.29
CA LEU A 108 -18.85 33.57 8.08
C LEU A 108 -19.83 34.50 7.37
N LEU A 109 -19.58 34.73 6.08
CA LEU A 109 -20.53 35.38 5.18
C LEU A 109 -21.32 34.30 4.44
N LEU A 110 -22.63 34.27 4.64
CA LEU A 110 -23.55 33.33 4.01
C LEU A 110 -24.29 34.04 2.88
N GLU A 111 -24.10 33.58 1.64
CA GLU A 111 -24.87 34.05 0.50
C GLU A 111 -26.09 33.17 0.32
N VAL A 112 -27.28 33.77 0.47
CA VAL A 112 -28.56 33.07 0.45
C VAL A 112 -29.34 33.51 -0.79
N ASN A 113 -29.58 32.57 -1.71
CA ASN A 113 -30.31 32.81 -2.95
C ASN A 113 -31.75 32.31 -2.86
N ASN A 114 -32.65 32.93 -3.61
CA ASN A 114 -34.09 32.60 -3.68
C ASN A 114 -34.82 32.67 -2.32
N VAL A 115 -34.47 33.65 -1.50
CA VAL A 115 -35.03 33.83 -0.15
C VAL A 115 -35.90 35.10 -0.10
N PRO A 116 -37.01 35.10 0.67
CA PRO A 116 -37.78 36.31 0.91
C PRO A 116 -37.00 37.31 1.77
N ASP A 117 -37.59 38.48 2.04
CA ASP A 117 -36.98 39.47 2.94
C ASP A 117 -36.70 38.87 4.32
N LEU A 118 -35.44 38.94 4.74
CA LEU A 118 -34.92 38.40 6.00
C LEU A 118 -34.77 39.47 7.09
N SER A 119 -35.35 40.66 6.89
CA SER A 119 -35.30 41.79 7.83
C SER A 119 -35.83 41.47 9.24
N ALA A 120 -36.68 40.45 9.39
CA ALA A 120 -37.15 39.94 10.68
C ALA A 120 -36.01 39.35 11.54
N GLY A 121 -34.86 39.05 10.95
CA GLY A 121 -33.68 38.49 11.61
C GLY A 121 -33.51 37.00 11.37
N ILE A 122 -32.25 36.55 11.43
CA ILE A 122 -31.86 35.15 11.25
C ILE A 122 -31.00 34.72 12.44
N THR A 123 -31.23 33.50 12.92
CA THR A 123 -30.35 32.84 13.88
C THR A 123 -29.58 31.71 13.18
N CYS A 124 -28.25 31.75 13.27
CA CYS A 124 -27.38 30.69 12.76
C CYS A 124 -27.20 29.60 13.83
N SER A 125 -27.54 28.36 13.50
CA SER A 125 -27.37 27.22 14.39
C SER A 125 -26.35 26.23 13.82
N PHE A 126 -25.24 26.04 14.53
CA PHE A 126 -24.18 25.10 14.18
C PHE A 126 -24.47 23.75 14.83
N GLY A 127 -25.10 22.85 14.08
CA GLY A 127 -25.56 21.55 14.58
C GLY A 127 -26.43 21.68 15.82
N GLN A 128 -26.02 21.04 16.91
CA GLN A 128 -26.59 21.20 18.26
C GLN A 128 -25.65 21.93 19.22
N GLN A 129 -24.48 22.34 18.73
CA GLN A 129 -23.37 22.78 19.57
C GLN A 129 -23.46 24.26 19.95
N ALA A 130 -23.90 25.11 19.02
CA ALA A 130 -23.94 26.55 19.23
C ALA A 130 -25.02 27.24 18.40
N GLN A 131 -25.50 28.38 18.89
CA GLN A 131 -26.35 29.31 18.17
C GLN A 131 -25.73 30.71 18.22
N ALA A 132 -25.78 31.42 17.10
CA ALA A 132 -25.26 32.77 16.95
C ALA A 132 -26.29 33.64 16.24
N GLU A 133 -26.37 34.91 16.65
CA GLU A 133 -27.20 35.90 15.98
C GLU A 133 -26.61 36.25 14.61
N GLY A 134 -27.44 36.22 13.56
CA GLY A 134 -27.05 36.53 12.20
C GLY A 134 -27.34 37.98 11.84
N HIS A 135 -26.31 38.73 11.48
CA HIS A 135 -26.47 40.09 10.96
C HIS A 135 -26.87 40.03 9.48
N VAL A 136 -28.11 40.41 9.18
CA VAL A 136 -28.68 40.37 7.82
C VAL A 136 -28.35 41.67 7.07
N ASN A 137 -27.89 41.55 5.83
CA ASN A 137 -27.72 42.67 4.90
C ASN A 137 -28.17 42.23 3.50
N GLY A 138 -29.45 42.46 3.18
CA GLY A 138 -30.07 41.97 1.95
C GLY A 138 -30.08 40.45 1.88
N ASN A 139 -29.44 39.89 0.85
CA ASN A 139 -29.32 38.43 0.63
C ASN A 139 -28.10 37.79 1.31
N ARG A 140 -27.38 38.54 2.15
CA ARG A 140 -26.21 38.09 2.88
C ARG A 140 -26.48 38.06 4.38
N VAL A 141 -26.09 36.97 5.03
CA VAL A 141 -26.17 36.81 6.48
C VAL A 141 -24.77 36.59 7.02
N MET A 142 -24.34 37.43 7.95
CA MET A 142 -23.04 37.27 8.63
C MET A 142 -23.24 36.66 10.01
N CYS A 143 -22.55 35.55 10.29
CA CYS A 143 -22.61 34.85 11.57
C CYS A 143 -21.20 34.57 12.11
N LEU A 144 -21.03 34.58 13.43
CA LEU A 144 -19.77 34.23 14.07
C LEU A 144 -19.71 32.73 14.32
N SER A 145 -18.57 32.11 14.01
CA SER A 145 -18.34 30.69 14.32
C SER A 145 -18.24 30.41 15.83
N PRO A 146 -18.54 29.18 16.26
CA PRO A 146 -18.37 28.75 17.64
C PRO A 146 -16.90 28.84 18.09
N ALA A 147 -16.68 29.04 19.39
CA ALA A 147 -15.34 29.12 19.97
C ALA A 147 -15.20 28.27 21.24
N GLY A 148 -13.96 27.88 21.56
CA GLY A 148 -13.65 27.17 22.80
C GLY A 148 -14.37 25.83 22.93
N LYS A 149 -15.24 25.69 23.94
CA LYS A 149 -15.94 24.42 24.26
C LYS A 149 -17.08 24.08 23.30
N GLU A 150 -17.53 25.05 22.52
CA GLU A 150 -18.66 24.92 21.57
C GLU A 150 -18.21 24.43 20.19
N VAL A 151 -16.90 24.34 19.95
CA VAL A 151 -16.32 23.82 18.71
C VAL A 151 -16.58 22.30 18.63
N PRO A 152 -17.00 21.77 17.46
CA PRO A 152 -17.22 20.34 17.27
C PRO A 152 -15.95 19.52 17.57
N ARG A 153 -16.14 18.38 18.23
CA ARG A 153 -15.06 17.43 18.46
C ARG A 153 -14.78 16.66 17.18
N ILE A 154 -13.53 16.64 16.75
CA ILE A 154 -13.08 15.84 15.61
C ILE A 154 -12.85 14.40 16.10
N PRO A 155 -13.39 13.37 15.41
CA PRO A 155 -13.18 11.97 15.76
C PRO A 155 -11.70 11.56 15.78
N GLU A 156 -11.35 10.59 16.63
CA GLU A 156 -10.00 10.04 16.63
C GLU A 156 -9.65 9.43 15.27
N GLY A 157 -8.48 9.79 14.74
CA GLY A 157 -8.01 9.35 13.42
C GLY A 157 -8.47 10.22 12.24
N GLN A 158 -9.32 11.23 12.47
CA GLN A 158 -9.68 12.23 11.46
C GLN A 158 -9.01 13.58 11.76
N ASP A 159 -8.79 14.39 10.73
CA ASP A 159 -8.26 15.76 10.82
C ASP A 159 -9.33 16.84 10.66
N TRP A 160 -10.59 16.46 10.36
CA TRP A 160 -11.73 17.37 10.25
C TRP A 160 -13.07 16.71 10.61
N ALA A 161 -14.10 17.53 10.81
CA ALA A 161 -15.49 17.13 10.99
C ALA A 161 -16.43 18.10 10.25
N SER A 162 -17.50 17.60 9.63
CA SER A 162 -18.56 18.44 9.03
C SER A 162 -19.60 18.81 10.08
N VAL A 163 -20.07 20.06 10.07
CA VAL A 163 -21.20 20.52 10.87
C VAL A 163 -22.25 21.12 9.95
N GLU A 164 -23.48 20.66 10.09
CA GLU A 164 -24.62 21.27 9.41
C GLU A 164 -24.93 22.64 10.05
N LEU A 165 -24.75 23.70 9.29
CA LEU A 165 -25.13 25.06 9.63
C LEU A 165 -26.54 25.33 9.12
N ARG A 166 -27.47 25.54 10.06
CA ARG A 166 -28.88 25.80 9.78
C ARG A 166 -29.22 27.27 10.04
N LEU A 167 -29.87 27.91 9.06
CA LEU A 167 -30.39 29.27 9.17
C LEU A 167 -31.85 29.22 9.61
N ASN A 168 -32.13 29.70 10.82
CA ASN A 168 -33.49 29.74 11.36
C ASN A 168 -34.06 31.15 11.24
N SER A 169 -35.26 31.26 10.69
CA SER A 169 -35.97 32.55 10.60
C SER A 169 -36.52 32.95 11.96
N ASN A 170 -36.30 34.19 12.37
CA ASN A 170 -36.89 34.72 13.60
C ASN A 170 -38.40 34.98 13.45
N GLU A 171 -38.94 35.04 12.22
CA GLU A 171 -40.38 35.20 11.97
C GLU A 171 -41.17 33.94 12.29
N THR A 172 -40.67 32.77 11.88
CA THR A 172 -41.38 31.48 11.99
C THR A 172 -40.75 30.51 12.99
N GLY A 173 -39.50 30.76 13.40
CA GLY A 173 -38.69 29.85 14.21
C GLY A 173 -38.21 28.60 13.48
N GLN A 174 -38.47 28.48 12.17
CA GLN A 174 -38.15 27.29 11.36
C GLN A 174 -36.86 27.48 10.57
N THR A 175 -36.23 26.35 10.21
CA THR A 175 -35.03 26.34 9.37
C THR A 175 -35.38 26.67 7.93
N VAL A 176 -34.81 27.75 7.39
CA VAL A 176 -35.03 28.20 6.02
C VAL A 176 -34.15 27.43 5.03
N ALA A 177 -32.90 27.21 5.43
CA ALA A 177 -31.92 26.48 4.64
C ALA A 177 -30.77 26.00 5.52
N SER A 178 -30.05 25.00 5.02
CA SER A 178 -28.83 24.50 5.65
C SER A 178 -27.69 24.36 4.65
N THR A 179 -26.46 24.38 5.17
CA THR A 179 -25.24 24.14 4.42
C THR A 179 -24.23 23.45 5.32
N GLU A 180 -23.21 22.81 4.74
CA GLU A 180 -22.16 22.16 5.52
C GLU A 180 -20.96 23.09 5.70
N VAL A 181 -20.47 23.20 6.93
CA VAL A 181 -19.22 23.90 7.26
C VAL A 181 -18.26 22.91 7.90
N LYS A 182 -17.03 22.85 7.39
CA LYS A 182 -16.01 21.91 7.84
C LYS A 182 -15.12 22.53 8.92
N PHE A 183 -14.94 21.83 10.02
CA PHE A 183 -14.00 22.21 11.08
C PHE A 183 -12.78 21.30 11.01
N TYR A 184 -11.59 21.87 10.84
CA TYR A 184 -10.34 21.10 10.68
C TYR A 184 -9.31 21.44 11.76
N ASN A 185 -8.42 20.51 12.06
CA ASN A 185 -7.38 20.68 13.07
C ASN A 185 -6.01 20.30 12.52
N CYS A 186 -5.24 21.29 12.10
CA CYS A 186 -3.88 21.09 11.61
C CYS A 186 -2.97 20.39 12.63
N SER A 187 -3.17 20.59 13.95
CA SER A 187 -2.27 20.07 14.99
C SER A 187 -2.33 18.55 15.19
N THR A 188 -3.26 17.86 14.51
CA THR A 188 -3.29 16.39 14.44
C THR A 188 -2.10 15.86 13.62
N HIS A 189 -1.68 16.59 12.59
CA HIS A 189 -0.54 16.22 11.75
C HIS A 189 0.78 16.40 12.51
N LYS A 190 1.54 15.30 12.64
CA LYS A 190 2.83 15.26 13.34
C LYS A 190 4.06 15.30 12.42
N MET A 191 3.84 15.22 11.12
CA MET A 191 4.86 15.20 10.07
C MET A 191 4.60 16.31 9.06
N CYS A 192 5.65 16.81 8.42
CA CYS A 192 5.53 17.97 7.54
C CYS A 192 4.70 17.65 6.29
N LEU A 193 4.99 16.53 5.63
CA LEU A 193 4.29 16.07 4.43
C LEU A 193 2.81 15.84 4.73
N SER A 194 2.47 15.26 5.88
CA SER A 194 1.07 15.08 6.28
C SER A 194 0.36 16.42 6.53
N CYS A 195 1.05 17.40 7.10
CA CYS A 195 0.51 18.74 7.35
C CYS A 195 0.22 19.50 6.05
N VAL A 196 1.20 19.53 5.14
CA VAL A 196 1.15 20.35 3.93
C VAL A 196 0.33 19.69 2.81
N ASN A 197 0.28 18.36 2.77
CA ASN A 197 -0.61 17.63 1.86
C ASN A 197 -2.04 17.49 2.41
N SER A 198 -2.37 18.12 3.55
CA SER A 198 -3.75 18.18 4.02
C SER A 198 -4.64 18.85 2.97
N THR A 199 -5.91 18.46 2.92
CA THR A 199 -6.91 19.12 2.07
C THR A 199 -7.19 20.54 2.52
N PHE A 200 -6.84 20.89 3.76
CA PHE A 200 -7.04 22.21 4.34
C PHE A 200 -5.77 23.05 4.29
N ARG A 201 -5.93 24.38 4.43
CA ARG A 201 -4.80 25.31 4.49
C ARG A 201 -4.10 25.20 5.85
N CYS A 202 -3.17 24.26 5.91
CA CYS A 202 -2.26 24.08 7.03
C CYS A 202 -0.82 24.47 6.63
N HIS A 203 -0.07 24.92 7.62
CA HIS A 203 1.31 25.37 7.49
C HIS A 203 2.18 24.61 8.47
N TRP A 204 3.35 24.18 8.02
CA TRP A 204 4.31 23.51 8.89
C TRP A 204 5.37 24.49 9.40
N CYS A 205 5.55 24.54 10.72
CA CYS A 205 6.57 25.36 11.36
C CYS A 205 7.85 24.53 11.56
N LYS A 206 8.78 24.62 10.61
CA LYS A 206 10.03 23.85 10.54
C LYS A 206 10.81 23.76 11.87
N TYR A 207 11.01 24.89 12.56
CA TYR A 207 11.82 24.95 13.79
C TYR A 207 11.04 24.60 15.06
N ARG A 208 9.71 24.73 15.05
CA ARG A 208 8.84 24.32 16.16
C ARG A 208 8.37 22.87 16.03
N ASN A 209 8.59 22.26 14.86
CA ASN A 209 8.19 20.90 14.51
C ASN A 209 6.71 20.62 14.80
N LEU A 210 5.83 21.53 14.35
CA LEU A 210 4.38 21.45 14.52
C LEU A 210 3.63 21.96 13.29
N CYS A 211 2.41 21.48 13.13
CA CYS A 211 1.47 21.92 12.11
C CYS A 211 0.43 22.89 12.69
N THR A 212 0.15 23.98 11.99
CA THR A 212 -0.72 25.07 12.43
C THR A 212 -1.53 25.65 11.26
N HIS A 213 -2.69 26.22 11.53
CA HIS A 213 -3.44 26.97 10.52
C HIS A 213 -2.95 28.42 10.40
N ASP A 214 -2.29 28.94 11.45
CA ASP A 214 -1.81 30.32 11.51
C ASP A 214 -0.29 30.39 11.29
N PRO A 215 0.19 30.88 10.13
CA PRO A 215 1.62 30.98 9.85
C PRO A 215 2.33 31.99 10.77
N SER A 216 1.61 32.90 11.43
CA SER A 216 2.18 33.86 12.39
C SER A 216 2.73 33.18 13.64
N SER A 217 2.17 32.01 13.99
CA SER A 217 2.59 31.21 15.15
C SER A 217 3.95 30.49 14.96
N CYS A 218 4.51 30.49 13.75
CA CYS A 218 5.86 29.98 13.50
C CYS A 218 6.93 30.98 14.00
N SER A 219 8.04 30.47 14.54
CA SER A 219 9.10 31.30 15.14
C SER A 219 9.68 32.36 14.18
N PHE A 220 9.87 32.01 12.91
CA PHE A 220 10.46 32.89 11.88
C PHE A 220 9.78 32.67 10.53
N GLN A 221 9.85 33.67 9.64
CA GLN A 221 9.27 33.59 8.30
C GLN A 221 9.92 32.47 7.45
N GLU A 222 11.25 32.32 7.52
CA GLU A 222 12.01 31.25 6.83
C GLU A 222 11.66 29.83 7.32
N GLY A 223 11.02 29.70 8.47
CA GLY A 223 10.59 28.42 9.03
C GLY A 223 9.20 27.98 8.58
N ARG A 224 8.52 28.76 7.73
CA ARG A 224 7.16 28.47 7.25
C ARG A 224 7.22 27.62 6.00
N VAL A 225 6.55 26.46 6.04
CA VAL A 225 6.49 25.53 4.93
C VAL A 225 5.05 25.41 4.47
N ASN A 226 4.83 25.71 3.19
CA ASN A 226 3.50 25.76 2.56
C ASN A 226 3.38 24.76 1.39
N ALA A 227 4.50 24.23 0.90
CA ALA A 227 4.55 23.26 -0.18
C ALA A 227 5.32 22.01 0.27
N SER A 228 4.93 20.85 -0.26
CA SER A 228 5.55 19.56 0.08
C SER A 228 7.02 19.48 -0.32
N GLU A 229 7.43 20.21 -1.36
CA GLU A 229 8.82 20.32 -1.79
C GLU A 229 9.73 21.01 -0.75
N ASP A 230 9.13 21.89 0.05
CA ASP A 230 9.82 22.66 1.09
C ASP A 230 9.93 21.90 2.42
N CYS A 231 9.28 20.74 2.54
CA CYS A 231 9.34 19.91 3.74
C CYS A 231 10.75 19.37 4.00
N PRO A 232 11.20 19.33 5.28
CA PRO A 232 12.38 18.60 5.69
C PRO A 232 12.16 17.11 5.50
N GLN A 233 12.87 16.51 4.54
CA GLN A 233 12.66 15.11 4.17
C GLN A 233 13.97 14.45 3.74
N LEU A 234 14.06 13.14 3.92
CA LEU A 234 15.16 12.32 3.41
C LEU A 234 14.99 12.06 1.91
N LEU A 235 16.10 12.00 1.19
CA LEU A 235 16.14 11.69 -0.23
C LEU A 235 16.83 10.36 -0.46
N ASN A 236 16.27 9.53 -1.32
CA ASN A 236 16.87 8.26 -1.68
C ASN A 236 18.18 8.50 -2.46
N SER A 237 19.28 7.92 -1.99
CA SER A 237 20.60 7.99 -2.62
C SER A 237 21.15 6.60 -3.02
N GLY A 238 20.27 5.60 -3.11
CA GLY A 238 20.62 4.20 -3.33
C GLY A 238 20.56 3.37 -2.04
N GLU A 239 20.79 2.06 -2.18
CA GLU A 239 20.75 1.12 -1.06
C GLU A 239 21.85 1.40 -0.03
N ILE A 240 21.47 1.48 1.24
CA ILE A 240 22.40 1.68 2.35
C ILE A 240 22.80 0.31 2.89
N LEU A 241 23.90 -0.24 2.38
CA LEU A 241 24.42 -1.56 2.76
C LEU A 241 25.42 -1.44 3.92
N LEU A 242 25.10 -2.05 5.07
CA LEU A 242 25.99 -2.12 6.22
C LEU A 242 26.33 -3.57 6.59
N PRO A 243 27.62 -3.95 6.61
CA PRO A 243 28.02 -5.24 7.12
C PRO A 243 27.81 -5.29 8.64
N ALA A 244 27.18 -6.36 9.12
CA ALA A 244 26.92 -6.52 10.54
C ALA A 244 28.22 -6.66 11.33
N GLY A 245 28.34 -5.92 12.44
CA GLY A 245 29.54 -5.85 13.29
C GLY A 245 30.62 -4.88 12.80
N GLU A 246 30.46 -4.28 11.61
CA GLU A 246 31.43 -3.33 11.08
C GLU A 246 31.14 -1.90 11.51
N VAL A 247 32.19 -1.19 11.92
CA VAL A 247 32.09 0.23 12.25
C VAL A 247 32.07 1.05 10.96
N ARG A 248 30.89 1.57 10.60
CA ARG A 248 30.74 2.42 9.41
C ARG A 248 29.85 3.63 9.70
N PRO A 249 30.12 4.79 9.09
CA PRO A 249 29.18 5.90 9.09
C PRO A 249 28.05 5.65 8.08
N ILE A 250 26.91 6.31 8.29
CA ILE A 250 25.78 6.29 7.34
C ILE A 250 25.59 7.72 6.85
N THR A 251 25.87 7.96 5.58
CA THR A 251 25.66 9.27 4.95
C THR A 251 24.33 9.29 4.22
N LEU A 252 23.47 10.24 4.58
CA LEU A 252 22.12 10.39 4.04
C LEU A 252 22.01 11.71 3.30
N ARG A 253 21.36 11.67 2.14
CA ARG A 253 20.89 12.87 1.46
C ARG A 253 19.50 13.25 1.97
N ALA A 254 19.26 14.55 2.01
CA ALA A 254 18.02 15.12 2.49
C ALA A 254 17.72 16.42 1.74
N ARG A 255 16.59 17.02 2.07
CA ARG A 255 16.24 18.37 1.65
C ARG A 255 15.74 19.16 2.86
N ASN A 256 16.02 20.46 2.87
CA ASN A 256 15.51 21.42 3.84
C ASN A 256 15.68 21.02 5.32
N LEU A 257 16.79 20.37 5.69
CA LEU A 257 17.06 20.04 7.09
C LEU A 257 17.15 21.29 7.98
N PRO A 258 16.40 21.38 9.09
CA PRO A 258 16.50 22.50 10.03
C PRO A 258 17.86 22.61 10.68
N GLN A 259 18.31 23.86 10.86
CA GLN A 259 19.39 24.16 11.79
C GLN A 259 18.81 24.24 13.22
N PRO A 260 19.25 23.39 14.16
CA PRO A 260 18.80 23.46 15.55
C PRO A 260 19.06 24.85 16.13
N GLN A 261 18.05 25.42 16.79
CA GLN A 261 18.08 26.75 17.41
C GLN A 261 18.59 26.69 18.86
N SER A 262 18.69 27.85 19.52
CA SER A 262 19.09 27.93 20.93
C SER A 262 18.19 27.04 21.81
N GLY A 263 18.80 26.19 22.62
CA GLY A 263 18.10 25.21 23.46
C GLY A 263 17.69 23.91 22.76
N GLN A 264 17.92 23.77 21.45
CA GLN A 264 17.60 22.54 20.70
C GLN A 264 18.84 21.65 20.52
N ARG A 265 18.66 20.33 20.66
CA ARG A 265 19.75 19.35 20.45
C ARG A 265 19.96 19.03 18.97
N GLY A 266 21.13 18.48 18.67
CA GLY A 266 21.52 18.05 17.32
C GLY A 266 20.75 16.84 16.79
N TYR A 267 21.25 16.28 15.69
CA TYR A 267 20.66 15.14 15.00
C TYR A 267 21.15 13.81 15.58
N GLU A 268 20.32 12.79 15.47
CA GLU A 268 20.54 11.42 15.89
C GLU A 268 19.88 10.49 14.87
N CYS A 269 20.52 9.37 14.56
CA CYS A 269 19.94 8.29 13.78
C CYS A 269 19.48 7.19 14.73
N VAL A 270 18.24 6.74 14.58
CA VAL A 270 17.64 5.69 15.40
C VAL A 270 17.28 4.52 14.50
N LEU A 271 18.00 3.41 14.64
CA LEU A 271 17.75 2.18 13.88
C LEU A 271 16.95 1.21 14.76
N HIS A 272 15.91 0.59 14.20
CA HIS A 272 15.03 -0.35 14.91
C HIS A 272 15.35 -1.79 14.50
N ILE A 273 16.22 -2.46 15.25
CA ILE A 273 16.71 -3.80 14.91
C ILE A 273 16.08 -4.81 15.87
N GLN A 274 15.21 -5.71 15.36
CA GLN A 274 14.60 -6.79 16.14
C GLN A 274 13.97 -6.35 17.48
N GLY A 275 13.36 -5.16 17.51
CA GLY A 275 12.72 -4.60 18.71
C GLY A 275 13.66 -3.79 19.62
N VAL A 276 14.95 -3.68 19.29
CA VAL A 276 15.93 -2.85 20.00
C VAL A 276 16.24 -1.59 19.18
N SER A 277 16.05 -0.42 19.79
CA SER A 277 16.39 0.87 19.18
C SER A 277 17.84 1.25 19.46
N HIS A 278 18.65 1.34 18.42
CA HIS A 278 20.03 1.83 18.49
C HIS A 278 20.08 3.31 18.12
N ARG A 279 20.46 4.17 19.07
CA ARG A 279 20.57 5.63 18.86
C ARG A 279 22.02 6.03 18.69
N VAL A 280 22.34 6.70 17.59
CA VAL A 280 23.69 7.17 17.26
C VAL A 280 23.62 8.65 16.91
N THR A 281 24.56 9.45 17.42
CA THR A 281 24.61 10.88 17.09
C THR A 281 24.90 11.09 15.60
N ALA A 282 24.37 12.16 15.03
CA ALA A 282 24.51 12.48 13.62
C ALA A 282 24.89 13.95 13.43
N LEU A 283 25.70 14.22 12.41
CA LEU A 283 26.16 15.55 12.05
C LEU A 283 25.44 16.02 10.80
N ARG A 284 24.78 17.17 10.88
CA ARG A 284 24.14 17.84 9.74
C ARG A 284 25.15 18.79 9.09
N PHE A 285 25.69 18.44 7.94
CA PHE A 285 26.64 19.28 7.22
C PHE A 285 26.00 20.52 6.63
N ASN A 286 24.86 20.35 5.95
CA ASN A 286 24.11 21.43 5.31
C ASN A 286 22.61 21.06 5.27
N SER A 287 21.78 21.88 4.62
CA SER A 287 20.33 21.62 4.51
C SER A 287 19.99 20.34 3.73
N SER A 288 20.98 19.70 3.08
CA SER A 288 20.79 18.56 2.18
C SER A 288 21.56 17.29 2.56
N SER A 289 22.30 17.29 3.67
CA SER A 289 23.16 16.15 4.03
C SER A 289 23.30 16.01 5.53
N VAL A 290 23.14 14.78 6.00
CA VAL A 290 23.34 14.37 7.40
C VAL A 290 24.11 13.05 7.42
N GLN A 291 25.01 12.87 8.39
CA GLN A 291 25.79 11.66 8.53
C GLN A 291 25.73 11.15 9.97
N CYS A 292 25.26 9.91 10.14
CA CYS A 292 25.32 9.20 11.39
C CYS A 292 26.79 8.85 11.67
N GLN A 293 27.23 9.03 12.92
CA GLN A 293 28.59 8.72 13.34
C GLN A 293 28.92 7.22 13.19
N ASN A 294 30.21 6.94 13.20
CA ASN A 294 30.75 5.58 13.13
C ASN A 294 30.17 4.71 14.25
N SER A 295 29.40 3.69 13.87
CA SER A 295 28.84 2.70 14.79
C SER A 295 28.78 1.35 14.11
N SER A 296 28.63 0.29 14.90
CA SER A 296 28.44 -1.08 14.42
C SER A 296 27.08 -1.59 14.88
N TYR A 297 26.45 -2.38 14.02
CA TYR A 297 25.11 -2.92 14.25
C TYR A 297 25.14 -4.44 14.06
N LEU A 298 24.43 -5.16 14.92
CA LEU A 298 24.35 -6.62 14.91
C LEU A 298 22.88 -7.03 15.04
N TYR A 299 22.53 -8.14 14.40
CA TYR A 299 21.24 -8.80 14.55
C TYR A 299 21.46 -10.27 14.89
N GLU A 300 20.49 -10.91 15.54
CA GLU A 300 20.61 -12.29 16.00
C GLU A 300 20.37 -13.31 14.88
N GLY A 301 21.07 -14.45 14.97
CA GLY A 301 20.93 -15.57 14.05
C GLY A 301 21.78 -15.48 12.77
N MET A 302 21.87 -16.62 12.06
CA MET A 302 22.64 -16.79 10.80
C MET A 302 21.76 -17.26 9.64
N ARG A 303 20.44 -17.31 9.84
CA ARG A 303 19.46 -17.77 8.84
C ARG A 303 19.16 -16.72 7.77
N ILE A 304 19.40 -15.45 8.06
CA ILE A 304 19.07 -14.32 7.18
C ILE A 304 20.40 -13.71 6.74
N SER A 305 20.63 -13.59 5.43
CA SER A 305 21.83 -12.93 4.91
C SER A 305 21.71 -11.42 4.90
N GLU A 306 20.52 -10.88 4.66
CA GLU A 306 20.24 -9.45 4.51
C GLU A 306 18.95 -9.13 5.26
N LEU A 307 19.02 -8.18 6.19
CA LEU A 307 17.93 -7.73 7.01
C LEU A 307 17.67 -6.24 6.69
N PRO A 308 16.54 -5.89 6.05
CA PRO A 308 16.12 -4.50 5.95
C PRO A 308 15.71 -3.99 7.33
N VAL A 309 16.21 -2.81 7.69
CA VAL A 309 16.01 -2.17 9.00
C VAL A 309 15.45 -0.78 8.78
N ASP A 310 14.29 -0.52 9.38
CA ASP A 310 13.71 0.81 9.42
C ASP A 310 14.53 1.71 10.34
N PHE A 311 14.73 2.95 9.91
CA PHE A 311 15.43 3.96 10.69
C PHE A 311 14.68 5.29 10.66
N SER A 312 14.90 6.08 11.69
CA SER A 312 14.43 7.46 11.76
C SER A 312 15.60 8.40 12.02
N VAL A 313 15.62 9.52 11.32
CA VAL A 313 16.50 10.64 11.63
C VAL A 313 15.74 11.57 12.54
N VAL A 314 16.24 11.73 13.76
CA VAL A 314 15.61 12.50 14.83
C VAL A 314 16.50 13.68 15.17
N TRP A 315 15.91 14.83 15.47
CA TRP A 315 16.63 15.98 16.02
C TRP A 315 15.88 16.51 17.24
N ASN A 316 16.59 17.26 18.09
CA ASN A 316 16.04 17.74 19.36
C ASN A 316 15.42 16.65 20.25
N GLY A 317 15.89 15.40 20.12
CA GLY A 317 15.45 14.24 20.91
C GLY A 317 14.24 13.48 20.37
N ASN A 318 13.22 14.17 19.83
CA ASN A 318 11.96 13.54 19.39
C ASN A 318 11.39 14.06 18.06
N PHE A 319 12.03 15.01 17.38
CA PHE A 319 11.54 15.52 16.10
C PHE A 319 12.03 14.63 14.96
N ILE A 320 11.12 13.86 14.39
CA ILE A 320 11.42 12.92 13.30
C ILE A 320 11.39 13.68 11.97
N ILE A 321 12.40 13.44 11.12
CA ILE A 321 12.43 13.92 9.73
C ILE A 321 11.64 12.97 8.84
N ASP A 322 10.85 13.52 7.92
CA ASP A 322 10.01 12.73 7.04
C ASP A 322 10.84 11.83 6.10
N ASN A 323 10.42 10.58 5.95
CA ASN A 323 11.04 9.58 5.08
C ASN A 323 10.01 9.06 4.05
N PRO A 324 9.65 9.86 3.03
CA PRO A 324 8.57 9.53 2.10
C PRO A 324 8.83 8.26 1.29
N GLU A 325 10.08 8.00 0.93
CA GLU A 325 10.50 6.83 0.15
C GLU A 325 10.67 5.57 1.01
N ASN A 326 10.36 5.64 2.31
CA ASN A 326 10.60 4.58 3.29
C ASN A 326 11.99 3.96 3.15
N ILE A 327 13.03 4.80 3.09
CA ILE A 327 14.42 4.37 2.94
C ILE A 327 14.77 3.45 4.11
N GLN A 328 15.40 2.31 3.81
CA GLN A 328 15.82 1.32 4.79
C GLN A 328 17.34 1.16 4.80
N VAL A 329 17.87 0.73 5.94
CA VAL A 329 19.26 0.30 6.08
C VAL A 329 19.31 -1.21 5.97
N HIS A 330 20.14 -1.74 5.09
CA HIS A 330 20.25 -3.17 4.84
C HIS A 330 21.46 -3.71 5.61
N LEU A 331 21.19 -4.41 6.72
CA LEU A 331 22.23 -5.09 7.49
C LEU A 331 22.49 -6.47 6.88
N TYR A 332 23.74 -6.76 6.50
CA TYR A 332 24.08 -8.05 5.89
C TYR A 332 25.22 -8.77 6.59
N LYS A 333 25.21 -10.11 6.51
CA LYS A 333 26.27 -10.99 7.00
C LYS A 333 26.80 -11.83 5.84
N CYS A 334 28.09 -11.72 5.55
CA CYS A 334 28.69 -12.52 4.48
C CYS A 334 28.55 -14.03 4.70
N ALA A 335 28.73 -14.50 5.94
CA ALA A 335 28.69 -15.93 6.27
C ALA A 335 27.27 -16.51 6.37
N ALA A 336 26.22 -15.70 6.48
CA ALA A 336 24.86 -16.22 6.62
C ALA A 336 24.36 -16.83 5.30
N GLN A 337 23.86 -18.06 5.37
CA GLN A 337 23.46 -18.90 4.21
C GLN A 337 24.58 -19.23 3.22
N ARG A 338 25.86 -19.02 3.57
CA ARG A 338 27.00 -19.14 2.64
C ARG A 338 28.15 -19.94 3.25
N ASP A 339 27.85 -21.20 3.55
CA ASP A 339 28.78 -22.13 4.21
C ASP A 339 29.83 -22.71 3.27
N SER A 340 29.73 -22.46 1.96
CA SER A 340 30.66 -22.96 0.94
C SER A 340 31.19 -21.84 0.05
N CYS A 341 32.35 -22.09 -0.56
CA CYS A 341 32.99 -21.18 -1.52
C CYS A 341 32.05 -20.79 -2.66
N GLY A 342 31.36 -21.78 -3.24
CA GLY A 342 30.41 -21.59 -4.32
C GLY A 342 29.26 -20.68 -3.93
N MET A 343 28.64 -20.93 -2.77
CA MET A 343 27.53 -20.09 -2.27
C MET A 343 28.00 -18.68 -1.90
N CYS A 344 29.20 -18.54 -1.35
CA CYS A 344 29.82 -17.25 -1.07
C CYS A 344 30.03 -16.42 -2.33
N LEU A 345 30.58 -17.04 -3.38
CA LEU A 345 30.90 -16.39 -4.63
C LEU A 345 29.67 -16.18 -5.52
N LYS A 346 28.62 -17.00 -5.38
CA LYS A 346 27.30 -16.81 -6.00
C LYS A 346 26.60 -15.52 -5.53
N ALA A 347 26.96 -15.03 -4.34
CA ALA A 347 26.32 -13.87 -3.73
C ALA A 347 26.39 -12.61 -4.62
N ASP A 348 25.42 -11.72 -4.43
CA ASP A 348 25.42 -10.43 -5.10
C ASP A 348 26.72 -9.66 -4.79
N ARG A 349 27.31 -9.11 -5.85
CA ARG A 349 28.56 -8.34 -5.80
C ARG A 349 28.42 -7.09 -4.93
N LYS A 350 27.20 -6.57 -4.72
CA LYS A 350 26.94 -5.39 -3.88
C LYS A 350 27.43 -5.56 -2.43
N PHE A 351 27.43 -6.79 -1.91
CA PHE A 351 27.90 -7.08 -0.55
C PHE A 351 29.42 -7.12 -0.40
N GLN A 352 30.16 -7.19 -1.52
CA GLN A 352 31.62 -7.29 -1.52
C GLN A 352 32.17 -8.44 -0.64
N CYS A 353 31.37 -9.48 -0.43
CA CYS A 353 31.76 -10.69 0.26
C CYS A 353 32.66 -11.55 -0.63
N GLY A 354 33.57 -12.31 -0.03
CA GLY A 354 34.40 -13.26 -0.74
C GLY A 354 34.82 -14.43 0.15
N TRP A 355 35.34 -15.48 -0.46
CA TRP A 355 35.68 -16.71 0.24
C TRP A 355 37.11 -16.64 0.78
N CYS A 356 37.28 -16.77 2.10
CA CYS A 356 38.61 -16.84 2.72
C CYS A 356 39.06 -18.30 2.81
N SER A 357 39.85 -18.76 1.84
CA SER A 357 40.21 -20.18 1.73
C SER A 357 41.02 -20.72 2.92
N GLY A 358 41.74 -19.87 3.65
CA GLY A 358 42.52 -20.31 4.82
C GLY A 358 41.67 -20.64 6.04
N GLU A 359 40.52 -19.97 6.18
CA GLU A 359 39.61 -20.12 7.33
C GLU A 359 38.35 -20.90 6.97
N GLY A 360 38.11 -21.15 5.68
CA GLY A 360 36.93 -21.88 5.22
C GLY A 360 35.62 -21.14 5.47
N ARG A 361 35.62 -19.80 5.39
CA ARG A 361 34.42 -18.98 5.63
C ARG A 361 34.25 -17.84 4.62
N CYS A 362 33.00 -17.41 4.43
CA CYS A 362 32.65 -16.25 3.62
C CYS A 362 32.74 -14.96 4.44
N THR A 363 33.59 -14.02 4.02
CA THR A 363 33.85 -12.78 4.77
C THR A 363 34.31 -11.63 3.86
N LEU A 364 34.36 -10.42 4.40
CA LEU A 364 34.94 -9.27 3.73
C LEU A 364 36.46 -9.40 3.59
N ARG A 365 37.04 -8.71 2.61
CA ARG A 365 38.47 -8.81 2.28
C ARG A 365 39.39 -8.50 3.46
N HIS A 366 39.10 -7.45 4.23
CA HIS A 366 39.94 -7.03 5.37
C HIS A 366 39.83 -7.96 6.59
N HIS A 367 38.81 -8.81 6.64
CA HIS A 367 38.65 -9.83 7.66
C HIS A 367 39.33 -11.16 7.32
N CYS A 368 39.92 -11.28 6.12
CA CYS A 368 40.67 -12.46 5.74
C CYS A 368 42.18 -12.17 5.92
N PRO A 369 42.92 -13.00 6.68
CA PRO A 369 44.34 -12.80 6.92
C PRO A 369 45.16 -12.73 5.62
N LEU A 370 46.15 -11.84 5.60
CA LEU A 370 47.14 -11.75 4.51
C LEU A 370 48.15 -12.89 4.64
N ILE A 371 48.56 -13.49 3.52
CA ILE A 371 49.68 -14.46 3.50
C ILE A 371 51.02 -13.72 3.45
N ASN A 372 51.06 -12.62 2.70
CA ASN A 372 52.18 -11.69 2.51
C ASN A 372 51.56 -10.29 2.22
N PRO A 373 52.27 -9.15 2.26
CA PRO A 373 51.67 -7.83 2.07
C PRO A 373 51.03 -7.63 0.68
N TYR A 374 51.24 -8.57 -0.26
CA TYR A 374 50.75 -8.52 -1.64
C TYR A 374 49.78 -9.66 -2.00
N THR A 375 49.57 -10.68 -1.16
CA THR A 375 48.76 -11.86 -1.51
C THR A 375 47.78 -12.26 -0.42
N THR A 376 46.51 -12.41 -0.79
CA THR A 376 45.40 -12.78 0.11
C THR A 376 44.84 -14.14 -0.30
N ARG A 377 44.44 -14.99 0.66
CA ARG A 377 43.61 -16.19 0.38
C ARG A 377 42.13 -15.86 0.14
N TRP A 378 41.82 -14.57 0.00
CA TRP A 378 40.48 -14.07 -0.25
C TRP A 378 40.17 -14.16 -1.75
N LEU A 379 39.19 -15.00 -2.08
CA LEU A 379 38.72 -15.24 -3.44
C LEU A 379 37.47 -14.40 -3.72
N ASN A 380 37.40 -13.86 -4.92
CA ASN A 380 36.24 -13.14 -5.46
C ASN A 380 36.10 -13.46 -6.95
N LEU A 381 34.87 -13.50 -7.47
CA LEU A 381 34.53 -13.69 -8.88
C LEU A 381 35.25 -12.72 -9.85
N SER A 382 35.67 -11.54 -9.38
CA SER A 382 36.40 -10.57 -10.21
C SER A 382 37.81 -11.03 -10.60
N SER A 383 38.39 -11.99 -9.87
CA SER A 383 39.68 -12.56 -10.19
C SER A 383 39.52 -13.60 -11.31
N LYS A 384 40.20 -13.40 -12.45
CA LYS A 384 40.17 -14.39 -13.56
C LYS A 384 40.63 -15.76 -13.02
N SER A 385 39.88 -16.82 -13.32
CA SER A 385 40.17 -18.24 -12.99
C SER A 385 40.03 -18.70 -11.53
N VAL A 386 39.12 -18.12 -10.74
CA VAL A 386 38.80 -18.67 -9.41
C VAL A 386 38.03 -20.00 -9.56
N LYS A 387 38.53 -21.07 -8.94
CA LYS A 387 37.84 -22.36 -8.80
C LYS A 387 37.64 -22.68 -7.32
N CYS A 388 36.44 -23.12 -6.95
CA CYS A 388 36.16 -23.60 -5.61
C CYS A 388 36.58 -25.06 -5.48
N THR A 389 37.35 -25.38 -4.43
CA THR A 389 37.77 -26.76 -4.15
C THR A 389 36.67 -27.55 -3.42
N ASN A 390 36.80 -28.87 -3.44
CA ASN A 390 35.90 -29.83 -2.80
C ASN A 390 34.44 -29.72 -3.28
N PRO A 391 34.17 -29.97 -4.58
CA PRO A 391 32.81 -30.16 -5.07
C PRO A 391 32.14 -31.38 -4.42
N ARG A 392 30.84 -31.27 -4.13
CA ARG A 392 30.06 -32.37 -3.53
C ARG A 392 28.70 -32.47 -4.22
N ILE A 393 28.33 -33.67 -4.64
CA ILE A 393 26.99 -33.97 -5.17
C ILE A 393 26.10 -34.36 -3.99
N THR A 394 24.95 -33.69 -3.86
CA THR A 394 23.95 -33.96 -2.83
C THR A 394 22.85 -34.88 -3.34
N GLU A 395 22.39 -34.69 -4.57
CA GLU A 395 21.28 -35.43 -5.16
C GLU A 395 21.39 -35.48 -6.68
N VAL A 396 20.90 -36.57 -7.28
CA VAL A 396 20.82 -36.77 -8.73
C VAL A 396 19.42 -37.24 -9.11
N THR A 397 18.81 -36.57 -10.09
CA THR A 397 17.47 -36.90 -10.59
C THR A 397 17.41 -36.83 -12.12
N PRO A 398 16.79 -37.78 -12.84
CA PRO A 398 16.32 -39.08 -12.36
C PRO A 398 17.49 -40.02 -11.98
N VAL A 399 17.19 -41.07 -11.20
CA VAL A 399 18.16 -42.11 -10.80
C VAL A 399 18.28 -43.27 -11.82
N ALA A 400 17.43 -43.27 -12.85
CA ALA A 400 17.43 -44.29 -13.87
C ALA A 400 16.96 -43.73 -15.23
N GLY A 401 17.44 -44.32 -16.31
CA GLY A 401 17.02 -43.95 -17.66
C GLY A 401 17.38 -44.99 -18.73
N PRO A 402 16.83 -44.80 -19.94
CA PRO A 402 17.10 -45.66 -21.11
C PRO A 402 18.58 -45.70 -21.49
N PRO A 403 19.14 -46.87 -21.88
CA PRO A 403 20.49 -46.98 -22.42
C PRO A 403 20.69 -46.23 -23.74
N GLU A 404 19.63 -45.91 -24.48
CA GLU A 404 19.66 -45.15 -25.73
C GLU A 404 20.13 -43.69 -25.54
N GLY A 405 20.20 -43.20 -24.30
CA GLY A 405 20.62 -41.83 -24.00
C GLY A 405 19.48 -40.81 -24.07
N GLY A 406 19.82 -39.53 -24.23
CA GLY A 406 18.86 -38.41 -24.30
C GLY A 406 18.19 -38.04 -22.97
N THR A 407 18.49 -38.77 -21.89
CA THR A 407 17.98 -38.44 -20.55
C THR A 407 18.65 -37.17 -20.03
N ARG A 408 17.85 -36.18 -19.64
CA ARG A 408 18.33 -34.97 -18.94
C ARG A 408 18.46 -35.25 -17.46
N VAL A 409 19.69 -35.41 -16.99
CA VAL A 409 20.04 -35.63 -15.59
C VAL A 409 20.30 -34.29 -14.91
N THR A 410 19.58 -34.04 -13.82
CA THR A 410 19.76 -32.89 -12.93
C THR A 410 20.57 -33.31 -11.72
N ILE A 411 21.74 -32.67 -11.56
CA ILE A 411 22.72 -32.93 -10.51
C ILE A 411 22.71 -31.73 -9.57
N TYR A 412 22.37 -31.97 -8.31
CA TYR A 412 22.41 -30.98 -7.23
C TYR A 412 23.67 -31.15 -6.39
N GLY A 413 24.22 -30.06 -5.89
CA GLY A 413 25.40 -30.11 -5.05
C GLY A 413 25.89 -28.77 -4.55
N THR A 414 27.14 -28.77 -4.10
CA THR A 414 27.85 -27.58 -3.61
C THR A 414 29.21 -27.47 -4.29
N ASN A 415 29.64 -26.25 -4.59
CA ASN A 415 30.90 -25.95 -5.30
C ASN A 415 30.97 -26.57 -6.71
N LEU A 416 29.83 -26.76 -7.39
CA LEU A 416 29.73 -27.38 -8.73
C LEU A 416 30.21 -26.48 -9.90
N GLY A 417 31.24 -25.65 -9.68
CA GLY A 417 31.77 -24.70 -10.67
C GLY A 417 31.18 -23.29 -10.57
N LEU A 418 31.95 -22.30 -11.07
CA LEU A 418 31.54 -20.89 -11.07
C LEU A 418 31.14 -20.41 -12.45
N THR A 419 31.65 -21.05 -13.51
CA THR A 419 31.30 -20.77 -14.90
C THR A 419 30.81 -22.02 -15.61
N PHE A 420 29.90 -21.86 -16.57
CA PHE A 420 29.37 -22.99 -17.35
C PHE A 420 30.48 -23.72 -18.11
N SER A 421 31.46 -22.98 -18.65
CA SER A 421 32.62 -23.54 -19.35
C SER A 421 33.46 -24.49 -18.50
N ASP A 422 33.43 -24.37 -17.16
CA ASP A 422 34.15 -25.30 -16.30
C ASP A 422 33.53 -26.72 -16.34
N MET A 423 32.26 -26.86 -16.70
CA MET A 423 31.54 -28.13 -16.72
C MET A 423 31.53 -28.82 -18.08
N VAL A 424 31.78 -28.08 -19.16
CA VAL A 424 31.78 -28.62 -20.53
C VAL A 424 32.80 -29.75 -20.62
N ASP A 425 32.39 -30.89 -21.17
CA ASP A 425 33.16 -32.14 -21.30
C ASP A 425 33.64 -32.78 -19.98
N ASN A 426 33.20 -32.28 -18.82
CA ASN A 426 33.70 -32.71 -17.51
C ASN A 426 32.66 -33.49 -16.68
N VAL A 427 31.52 -33.88 -17.26
CA VAL A 427 30.44 -34.61 -16.57
C VAL A 427 30.24 -35.99 -17.18
N GLU A 428 30.26 -37.02 -16.32
CA GLU A 428 30.03 -38.42 -16.68
C GLU A 428 28.98 -39.03 -15.75
N VAL A 429 28.06 -39.79 -16.31
CA VAL A 429 27.02 -40.51 -15.56
C VAL A 429 27.21 -42.00 -15.80
N ALA A 430 27.57 -42.75 -14.76
CA ALA A 430 27.87 -44.17 -14.85
C ALA A 430 28.92 -44.53 -15.94
N GLY A 431 29.87 -43.64 -16.19
CA GLY A 431 30.93 -43.80 -17.21
C GLY A 431 30.53 -43.37 -18.62
N VAL A 432 29.30 -42.88 -18.82
CA VAL A 432 28.80 -42.32 -20.09
C VAL A 432 28.92 -40.81 -20.06
N ARG A 433 29.38 -40.19 -21.16
CA ARG A 433 29.48 -38.73 -21.27
C ARG A 433 28.11 -38.07 -21.14
N CYS A 434 28.04 -36.98 -20.39
CA CYS A 434 26.83 -36.18 -20.22
C CYS A 434 27.13 -34.73 -20.59
N ALA A 435 26.47 -34.20 -21.63
CA ALA A 435 26.71 -32.84 -22.11
C ALA A 435 25.89 -31.84 -21.27
N PRO A 436 26.53 -30.91 -20.53
CA PRO A 436 25.80 -29.92 -19.75
C PRO A 436 24.94 -29.00 -20.62
N VAL A 437 23.79 -28.56 -20.09
CA VAL A 437 22.87 -27.65 -20.75
C VAL A 437 22.84 -26.32 -20.01
N GLU A 438 23.07 -25.21 -20.73
CA GLU A 438 23.22 -23.87 -20.14
C GLU A 438 21.96 -23.41 -19.38
N ASP A 439 20.77 -23.62 -19.95
CA ASP A 439 19.49 -23.23 -19.34
C ASP A 439 19.22 -23.89 -17.97
N GLY A 440 19.85 -25.03 -17.69
CA GLY A 440 19.68 -25.77 -16.43
C GLY A 440 20.84 -25.60 -15.45
N TYR A 441 21.84 -24.79 -15.78
CA TYR A 441 23.01 -24.57 -14.94
C TYR A 441 22.75 -23.44 -13.93
N ILE A 442 22.88 -23.75 -12.63
CA ILE A 442 22.84 -22.78 -11.54
C ILE A 442 24.20 -22.79 -10.86
N ILE A 443 24.85 -21.62 -10.86
CA ILE A 443 26.22 -21.43 -10.36
C ILE A 443 26.43 -22.13 -9.01
N ALA A 444 27.40 -23.05 -9.01
CA ALA A 444 27.86 -23.84 -7.87
C ALA A 444 26.83 -24.75 -7.16
N GLU A 445 25.61 -24.86 -7.68
CA GLU A 445 24.47 -25.51 -7.02
C GLU A 445 23.84 -26.61 -7.88
N GLN A 446 23.63 -26.37 -9.17
CA GLN A 446 22.89 -27.29 -10.05
C GLN A 446 23.53 -27.38 -11.44
N ILE A 447 23.58 -28.59 -11.98
CA ILE A 447 23.94 -28.86 -13.37
C ILE A 447 22.86 -29.74 -13.96
N VAL A 448 22.30 -29.34 -15.10
CA VAL A 448 21.50 -30.24 -15.94
C VAL A 448 22.39 -30.68 -17.10
N CYS A 449 22.46 -31.98 -17.38
CA CYS A 449 23.20 -32.51 -18.50
C CYS A 449 22.38 -33.55 -19.27
N GLU A 450 22.60 -33.65 -20.58
CA GLU A 450 21.98 -34.62 -21.46
C GLU A 450 22.93 -35.79 -21.69
N MET A 451 22.47 -37.00 -21.37
CA MET A 451 23.29 -38.21 -21.51
C MET A 451 23.44 -38.63 -22.97
N ALA A 452 24.65 -39.02 -23.35
CA ALA A 452 24.89 -39.72 -24.61
C ALA A 452 24.37 -41.18 -24.56
N GLU A 453 24.40 -41.85 -25.70
CA GLU A 453 24.12 -43.28 -25.81
C GLU A 453 25.09 -44.11 -24.95
N ALA A 454 24.55 -45.03 -24.16
CA ALA A 454 25.33 -45.89 -23.27
C ALA A 454 25.86 -47.12 -24.04
N PRO A 455 27.12 -47.55 -23.82
CA PRO A 455 27.63 -48.79 -24.39
C PRO A 455 26.78 -50.01 -24.02
N ALA A 456 26.75 -51.02 -24.90
CA ALA A 456 26.13 -52.30 -24.60
C ALA A 456 26.71 -52.90 -23.29
N GLU A 457 25.83 -53.41 -22.42
CA GLU A 457 26.15 -53.96 -21.08
C GLU A 457 26.59 -52.94 -20.01
N SER A 458 26.25 -51.66 -20.18
CA SER A 458 26.52 -50.63 -19.16
C SER A 458 25.89 -50.99 -17.80
N ARG A 459 26.72 -51.02 -16.75
CA ARG A 459 26.28 -51.33 -15.38
C ARG A 459 25.88 -50.07 -14.61
N PRO A 460 25.06 -50.19 -13.55
CA PRO A 460 24.80 -49.06 -12.67
C PRO A 460 26.09 -48.47 -12.11
N GLY A 461 26.20 -47.14 -12.15
CA GLY A 461 27.43 -46.44 -11.82
C GLY A 461 27.16 -45.05 -11.26
N PRO A 462 28.13 -44.46 -10.57
CA PRO A 462 27.96 -43.14 -9.98
C PRO A 462 28.05 -42.04 -11.04
N VAL A 463 27.50 -40.86 -10.72
CA VAL A 463 27.80 -39.62 -11.42
C VAL A 463 29.17 -39.13 -10.96
N GLN A 464 30.02 -38.77 -11.91
CA GLN A 464 31.35 -38.22 -11.68
C GLN A 464 31.48 -36.91 -12.44
N LEU A 465 31.99 -35.87 -11.78
CA LEU A 465 32.29 -34.61 -12.46
C LEU A 465 33.57 -33.96 -11.94
N CYS A 466 34.16 -33.14 -12.81
CA CYS A 466 35.33 -32.33 -12.51
C CYS A 466 35.02 -30.84 -12.73
N VAL A 467 35.52 -29.96 -11.87
CA VAL A 467 35.36 -28.51 -12.02
C VAL A 467 36.52 -27.94 -12.83
N GLY A 468 36.34 -27.81 -14.14
CA GLY A 468 37.33 -27.29 -15.09
C GLY A 468 38.49 -28.25 -15.38
N GLU A 469 39.16 -28.75 -14.35
CA GLU A 469 40.25 -29.74 -14.44
C GLU A 469 39.97 -30.93 -13.53
N CYS A 470 40.27 -32.15 -13.99
CA CYS A 470 40.14 -33.39 -13.19
C CYS A 470 41.28 -33.60 -12.19
N LYS A 471 41.54 -32.59 -11.36
CA LYS A 471 42.42 -32.71 -10.18
C LYS A 471 41.67 -33.32 -9.00
N PRO A 472 42.34 -34.07 -8.09
CA PRO A 472 41.68 -34.68 -6.93
C PRO A 472 40.83 -33.72 -6.09
N GLU A 473 41.28 -32.47 -5.92
CA GLU A 473 40.59 -31.41 -5.16
C GLU A 473 39.40 -30.76 -5.90
N LEU A 474 39.27 -30.97 -7.21
CA LEU A 474 38.22 -30.42 -8.07
C LEU A 474 37.30 -31.51 -8.64
N LYS A 475 37.46 -32.75 -8.19
CA LYS A 475 36.71 -33.92 -8.66
C LYS A 475 35.72 -34.36 -7.58
N THR A 476 34.53 -34.80 -8.00
CA THR A 476 33.52 -35.36 -7.09
C THR A 476 32.79 -36.54 -7.71
N ARG A 477 32.13 -37.32 -6.86
CA ARG A 477 31.38 -38.51 -7.23
C ARG A 477 30.11 -38.62 -6.37
N SER A 478 28.98 -38.98 -6.96
CA SER A 478 27.73 -39.17 -6.24
C SER A 478 27.77 -40.41 -5.36
N SER A 479 27.01 -40.38 -4.26
CA SER A 479 26.71 -41.57 -3.45
C SER A 479 25.64 -42.43 -4.10
N GLN A 480 24.65 -41.81 -4.75
CA GLN A 480 23.62 -42.48 -5.54
C GLN A 480 24.21 -43.04 -6.84
N LEU A 481 23.76 -44.23 -7.24
CA LEU A 481 24.10 -44.83 -8.52
C LEU A 481 22.98 -44.53 -9.52
N TYR A 482 23.37 -44.18 -10.74
CA TYR A 482 22.49 -44.12 -11.89
C TYR A 482 22.38 -45.51 -12.52
N SER A 483 21.18 -45.92 -12.90
CA SER A 483 20.90 -47.25 -13.48
C SER A 483 20.33 -47.14 -14.89
N PHE A 484 20.77 -48.03 -15.77
CA PHE A 484 20.23 -48.14 -17.12
C PHE A 484 19.09 -49.15 -17.14
N VAL A 485 17.90 -48.71 -17.52
CA VAL A 485 16.68 -49.53 -17.55
C VAL A 485 15.90 -49.25 -18.82
N THR A 486 15.31 -50.28 -19.41
CA THR A 486 14.44 -50.15 -20.58
C THR A 486 12.99 -50.15 -20.12
N PRO A 487 12.22 -49.07 -20.34
CA PRO A 487 10.79 -49.04 -20.04
C PRO A 487 10.02 -50.05 -20.90
N THR A 488 9.14 -50.84 -20.28
CA THR A 488 8.29 -51.80 -20.99
C THR A 488 6.83 -51.56 -20.65
N VAL A 489 5.97 -51.47 -21.68
CA VAL A 489 4.53 -51.34 -21.50
C VAL A 489 3.90 -52.73 -21.54
N THR A 490 3.19 -53.11 -20.49
CA THR A 490 2.52 -54.41 -20.37
C THR A 490 1.02 -54.34 -20.63
N GLY A 491 0.40 -53.16 -20.47
CA GLY A 491 -1.02 -53.01 -20.72
C GLY A 491 -1.52 -51.57 -20.72
N LEU A 492 -2.76 -51.41 -21.18
CA LEU A 492 -3.46 -50.14 -21.26
C LEU A 492 -4.91 -50.32 -20.78
N SER A 493 -5.36 -49.45 -19.88
CA SER A 493 -6.74 -49.45 -19.39
C SER A 493 -7.33 -48.02 -19.37
N PRO A 494 -8.47 -47.75 -20.01
CA PRO A 494 -9.22 -48.66 -20.88
C PRO A 494 -8.52 -48.87 -22.23
N SER A 495 -8.76 -50.03 -22.87
CA SER A 495 -8.21 -50.35 -24.20
C SER A 495 -9.00 -49.76 -25.37
N ARG A 496 -10.08 -49.03 -25.08
CA ARG A 496 -10.97 -48.39 -26.06
C ARG A 496 -11.49 -47.07 -25.50
N GLY A 497 -11.77 -46.11 -26.39
CA GLY A 497 -12.36 -44.81 -26.08
C GLY A 497 -13.10 -44.22 -27.29
N PRO A 498 -13.93 -43.17 -27.10
CA PRO A 498 -14.58 -42.45 -28.19
C PRO A 498 -13.57 -41.82 -29.15
N GLU A 499 -13.92 -41.75 -30.43
CA GLU A 499 -13.12 -41.11 -31.50
C GLU A 499 -12.80 -39.63 -31.18
N SER A 500 -13.71 -38.95 -30.47
CA SER A 500 -13.52 -37.56 -30.04
C SER A 500 -12.39 -37.35 -29.02
N GLY A 501 -11.85 -38.41 -28.41
CA GLY A 501 -10.77 -38.32 -27.42
C GLY A 501 -11.22 -38.02 -25.99
N GLY A 502 -10.33 -37.45 -25.17
CA GLY A 502 -10.59 -37.11 -23.76
C GLY A 502 -10.65 -38.30 -22.79
N THR A 503 -10.26 -39.50 -23.24
CA THR A 503 -10.28 -40.70 -22.40
C THR A 503 -9.08 -40.72 -21.46
N LYS A 504 -9.32 -40.78 -20.15
CA LYS A 504 -8.25 -41.00 -19.17
C LYS A 504 -7.73 -42.42 -19.30
N VAL A 505 -6.49 -42.56 -19.74
CA VAL A 505 -5.80 -43.84 -19.89
C VAL A 505 -4.81 -44.09 -18.75
N THR A 506 -4.69 -45.35 -18.35
CA THR A 506 -3.67 -45.85 -17.42
C THR A 506 -2.80 -46.84 -18.17
N ILE A 507 -1.53 -46.48 -18.36
CA ILE A 507 -0.51 -47.33 -18.98
C ILE A 507 0.18 -48.10 -17.86
N MET A 508 0.13 -49.42 -17.92
CA MET A 508 0.80 -50.33 -16.99
C MET A 508 2.07 -50.86 -17.64
N GLY A 509 3.11 -51.04 -16.84
CA GLY A 509 4.42 -51.42 -17.34
C GLY A 509 5.50 -51.41 -16.27
N GLU A 510 6.72 -51.71 -16.67
CA GLU A 510 7.92 -51.66 -15.83
C GLU A 510 8.80 -50.47 -16.24
N ASN A 511 9.46 -49.85 -15.26
CA ASN A 511 10.41 -48.74 -15.47
C ASN A 511 9.84 -47.53 -16.25
N LEU A 512 8.51 -47.35 -16.26
CA LEU A 512 7.85 -46.26 -17.00
C LEU A 512 8.21 -44.84 -16.49
N GLY A 513 8.78 -44.74 -15.28
CA GLY A 513 9.28 -43.48 -14.71
C GLY A 513 10.75 -43.19 -15.02
N ALA A 514 11.41 -43.99 -15.86
CA ALA A 514 12.81 -43.78 -16.24
C ALA A 514 12.94 -42.62 -17.25
N GLY A 515 14.08 -41.92 -17.20
CA GLY A 515 14.33 -40.78 -18.07
C GLY A 515 13.74 -39.47 -17.55
N SER A 516 13.78 -38.42 -18.39
CA SER A 516 13.42 -37.05 -18.01
C SER A 516 12.12 -36.54 -18.63
N SER A 517 11.78 -37.01 -19.83
CA SER A 517 10.60 -36.60 -20.58
C SER A 517 9.89 -37.82 -21.12
N VAL A 518 8.55 -37.79 -21.10
CA VAL A 518 7.71 -38.88 -21.60
C VAL A 518 6.75 -38.28 -22.63
N ASN A 519 6.72 -38.87 -23.82
CA ASN A 519 5.76 -38.55 -24.86
C ASN A 519 4.95 -39.82 -25.19
N VAL A 520 3.63 -39.72 -25.17
CA VAL A 520 2.72 -40.81 -25.50
C VAL A 520 1.89 -40.39 -26.71
N GLN A 521 2.03 -41.09 -27.82
CA GLN A 521 1.29 -40.84 -29.04
C GLN A 521 0.39 -42.03 -29.38
N PHE A 522 -0.89 -41.74 -29.62
CA PHE A 522 -1.87 -42.70 -30.11
C PHE A 522 -2.26 -42.31 -31.54
N GLY A 523 -1.61 -42.93 -32.53
CA GLY A 523 -1.86 -42.69 -33.96
C GLY A 523 -1.64 -41.24 -34.37
#